data_AF-A0A6C1B828-F1
#
_entry.id   AF-A0A6C1B828-F1
#
_cell.length_a   1.000
_cell.length_b   1.000
_cell.length_c   1.000
_cell.angle_alpha   90.00
_cell.angle_beta   90.00
_cell.angle_gamma   90.00
#
_symmetry.space_group_name_H-M   'P 1'
#
loop_
_entity.id
_entity.type
_entity.pdbx_description
1 polymer ?
#
loop_
_entity_poly.entity_id
_entity_poly.type
_entity_poly.pdbx_seq_one_letter_code
_entity_poly.pdbx_strand_id
1 'polypeptide(L)' 'MQETDDPVVIRVFGALLNAMKLGGPFDLSLLDRLSFADFTLAVDSIRVWRTQRYVLDQDRPSAAAPARAT' A
#
# COMPACT_ATOMS: atom_id res chain seq x y z
N MET A 1 16.73 15.55 12.48
CA MET A 1 15.70 14.51 12.31
C MET A 1 14.39 15.20 12.63
N GLN A 2 13.62 15.56 11.61
CA GLN A 2 12.35 16.26 11.83
C GLN A 2 11.34 15.18 12.21
N GLU A 3 11.04 15.09 13.50
CA GLU A 3 10.01 14.20 14.03
C GLU A 3 8.69 14.65 13.41
N THR A 4 8.11 13.78 12.58
CA THR A 4 6.84 14.04 11.89
C THR A 4 5.68 13.92 12.90
N ASP A 5 5.65 14.79 13.91
CA ASP A 5 4.56 14.87 14.90
C ASP A 5 3.34 15.63 14.34
N ASP A 6 3.30 15.86 13.02
CA ASP A 6 2.17 16.54 12.41
C ASP A 6 0.93 15.63 12.43
N PRO A 7 -0.14 16.02 13.15
CA PRO A 7 -1.30 15.16 13.36
C PRO A 7 -2.04 14.86 12.05
N VAL A 8 -1.88 15.70 11.03
CA VAL A 8 -2.43 15.44 9.69
C VAL A 8 -1.67 14.30 9.04
N VAL A 9 -0.34 14.35 9.07
CA VAL A 9 0.51 13.31 8.47
C VAL A 9 0.24 11.95 9.12
N ILE A 10 0.20 11.89 10.45
CA ILE A 10 -0.10 10.66 11.20
C ILE A 10 -1.46 10.09 10.79
N ARG A 11 -2.49 10.95 10.66
CA ARG A 11 -3.83 10.52 10.28
C ARG A 11 -3.88 9.99 8.85
N VAL A 12 -3.24 10.67 7.91
CA VAL A 12 -3.22 10.26 6.49
C VAL A 12 -2.46 8.94 6.31
N PHE A 13 -1.27 8.82 6.89
CA PHE A 13 -0.49 7.57 6.84
C PHE A 13 -1.18 6.43 7.58
N GLY A 14 -1.87 6.70 8.70
CA GLY A 14 -2.68 5.72 9.40
C GLY A 14 -3.83 5.19 8.53
N ALA A 15 -4.56 6.07 7.85
CA ALA A 15 -5.61 5.69 6.90
C ALA A 15 -5.05 4.89 5.72
N LEU A 16 -3.89 5.29 5.19
CA LEU A 16 -3.22 4.61 4.09
C LEU A 16 -2.80 3.18 4.48
N LEU A 17 -2.15 3.03 5.63
CA LEU A 17 -1.75 1.72 6.17
C LEU A 17 -2.97 0.83 6.43
N ASN A 18 -4.07 1.40 6.95
CA ASN A 18 -5.29 0.63 7.19
C ASN A 18 -5.90 0.11 5.87
N ALA A 19 -5.96 0.96 4.83
CA ALA A 19 -6.44 0.56 3.52
C ALA A 19 -5.56 -0.54 2.89
N MET A 20 -4.23 -0.42 2.99
CA MET A 20 -3.29 -1.43 2.51
C MET A 20 -3.41 -2.77 3.26
N LYS A 21 -3.60 -2.74 4.59
CA LYS A 21 -3.76 -3.95 5.41
C LYS A 21 -5.08 -4.68 5.13
N LEU A 22 -6.17 -3.93 5.02
CA LEU A 22 -7.51 -4.49 4.83
C LEU A 22 -7.85 -4.74 3.36
N GLY A 23 -7.02 -4.29 2.42
CA GLY A 23 -7.34 -4.31 0.98
C GLY A 23 -8.53 -3.41 0.63
N GLY A 24 -8.74 -2.35 1.41
CA GLY A 24 -9.86 -1.42 1.29
C GLY A 24 -9.54 -0.20 0.42
N PRO A 25 -10.56 0.61 0.08
CA PRO A 25 -10.37 1.87 -0.63
C PRO A 25 -9.64 2.89 0.26
N PHE A 26 -8.84 3.74 -0.38
CA PHE A 26 -8.17 4.88 0.25
C PHE A 26 -8.58 6.17 -0.47
N ASP A 27 -8.92 7.21 0.30
CA ASP A 27 -9.28 8.52 -0.26
C ASP A 27 -8.01 9.29 -0.66
N LEU A 28 -7.80 9.46 -1.96
CA LEU A 28 -6.62 10.13 -2.51
C LEU A 28 -6.60 11.64 -2.21
N SER A 29 -7.75 12.25 -1.92
CA SER A 29 -7.83 13.69 -1.58
C SER A 29 -7.13 13.99 -0.25
N LEU A 30 -6.94 12.99 0.61
CA LEU A 30 -6.15 13.12 1.83
C LEU A 30 -4.66 13.40 1.56
N LEU A 31 -4.14 13.01 0.39
CA LEU A 31 -2.76 13.27 0.01
C LEU A 31 -2.49 14.74 -0.30
N ASP A 32 -3.51 15.51 -0.69
CA ASP A 32 -3.40 16.96 -0.95
C ASP A 32 -3.06 17.76 0.32
N ARG A 33 -3.33 17.18 1.49
CA ARG A 33 -3.06 17.79 2.79
C ARG A 33 -1.62 17.59 3.27
N LEU A 34 -0.83 16.82 2.54
CA LEU A 34 0.55 16.50 2.89
C LEU A 34 1.51 17.53 2.30
N SER A 35 2.67 17.70 2.95
CA SER A 35 3.78 18.38 2.30
C SER A 35 4.22 17.58 1.05
N PHE A 36 4.92 18.22 0.11
CA PHE A 36 5.43 17.51 -1.06
C PHE A 36 6.36 16.33 -0.70
N ALA A 37 7.12 16.46 0.39
CA ALA A 37 7.98 15.38 0.89
C ALA A 37 7.15 14.19 1.41
N ASP A 38 6.14 14.46 2.23
CA ASP A 38 5.25 13.43 2.79
C ASP A 38 4.37 12.79 1.71
N PHE A 39 3.92 13.59 0.73
CA PHE A 39 3.22 13.11 -0.45
C PHE A 39 4.07 12.11 -1.23
N THR A 40 5.33 12.46 -1.51
CA THR A 40 6.25 11.59 -2.24
C THR A 40 6.48 10.28 -1.48
N LEU A 41 6.63 10.35 -0.16
CA LEU A 41 6.76 9.18 0.70
C LEU A 41 5.51 8.29 0.68
N ALA A 42 4.30 8.89 0.73
CA ALA A 42 3.04 8.16 0.65
C ALA A 42 2.88 7.43 -0.69
N VAL A 43 3.19 8.10 -1.81
CA VAL A 43 3.14 7.51 -3.15
C VAL A 43 4.14 6.38 -3.32
N ASP A 44 5.38 6.57 -2.85
CA ASP A 44 6.41 5.53 -2.93
C ASP A 44 6.03 4.30 -2.09
N SER A 45 5.47 4.50 -0.90
CA SER A 45 4.94 3.44 -0.04
C SER A 45 3.86 2.60 -0.74
N ILE A 46 2.93 3.25 -1.44
CA ILE A 46 1.89 2.57 -2.24
C ILE A 46 2.53 1.73 -3.36
N ARG A 47 3.54 2.27 -4.04
CA ARG A 47 4.26 1.58 -5.11
C ARG A 47 4.97 0.34 -4.59
N VAL A 48 5.70 0.45 -3.49
CA VAL A 48 6.40 -0.68 -2.85
C VAL A 48 5.39 -1.75 -2.42
N TRP A 49 4.29 -1.36 -1.77
CA TRP A 49 3.24 -2.31 -1.37
C TRP A 49 2.65 -3.07 -2.56
N ARG A 50 2.37 -2.39 -3.68
CA ARG A 50 1.89 -3.05 -4.90
C ARG A 50 2.90 -4.04 -5.47
N THR A 51 4.18 -3.67 -5.52
CA THR A 51 5.25 -4.56 -5.99
C THR A 51 5.37 -5.80 -5.10
N GLN A 52 5.36 -5.63 -3.77
CA GLN A 52 5.39 -6.76 -2.84
C GLN A 52 4.18 -7.67 -3.00
N ARG A 53 2.99 -7.09 -3.18
CA ARG A 53 1.76 -7.87 -3.42
C ARG A 53 1.81 -8.62 -4.74
N TYR A 54 2.38 -8.03 -5.79
CA TYR A 54 2.57 -8.69 -7.07
C TYR A 54 3.54 -9.87 -6.95
N VAL A 55 4.67 -9.70 -6.25
CA VAL A 55 5.62 -10.79 -5.97
C VAL A 55 4.95 -11.91 -5.17
N LEU A 56 4.17 -11.57 -4.15
CA LEU A 56 3.45 -12.56 -3.34
C LEU A 56 2.36 -13.32 -4.14
N ASP A 57 1.70 -12.64 -5.08
CA ASP A 57 0.70 -13.27 -5.96
C ASP A 57 1.34 -14.19 -7.01
N GLN A 58 2.54 -13.84 -7.50
CA GLN A 58 3.33 -14.67 -8.40
C GLN A 58 3.97 -15.89 -7.71
N ASP A 59 4.37 -15.75 -6.45
CA ASP A 59 4.96 -16.84 -5.66
C ASP A 59 3.90 -17.80 -5.09
N ARG A 60 2.61 -17.41 -5.12
CA ARG A 60 1.53 -18.34 -4.80
C ARG A 60 1.62 -19.50 -5.80
N PRO A 61 1.93 -20.74 -5.35
CA PRO A 61 1.90 -21.87 -6.25
C PRO A 61 0.50 -21.93 -6.85
N SER A 62 0.43 -21.92 -8.18
CA SER A 62 -0.81 -22.08 -8.92
C SER A 62 -1.43 -23.42 -8.50
N ALA A 63 -2.29 -23.38 -7.48
CA ALA A 63 -2.96 -24.56 -6.99
C ALA A 63 -3.97 -24.98 -8.07
N ALA A 64 -3.75 -26.18 -8.60
CA ALA A 64 -4.64 -26.94 -9.47
C ALA A 64 -4.74 -26.49 -10.94
N ALA A 65 -3.74 -26.85 -11.74
CA ALA A 65 -4.09 -27.55 -12.98
C ALA A 65 -4.48 -28.99 -12.57
N PRO A 66 -5.75 -29.44 -12.73
CA PRO A 66 -6.05 -30.85 -12.54
C PRO A 66 -5.21 -31.63 -13.55
N ALA A 67 -4.43 -32.58 -13.06
CA ALA A 67 -3.72 -33.55 -13.89
C ALA A 67 -4.76 -34.24 -14.79
N ARG A 68 -4.78 -33.89 -16.09
CA ARG A 68 -5.49 -34.68 -17.09
C ARG A 68 -4.73 -36.00 -17.18
N ALA A 69 -5.30 -37.04 -16.58
CA ALA A 69 -4.94 -38.42 -16.89
C ALA A 69 -5.34 -38.68 -18.36
N THR A 70 -4.36 -39.02 -19.19
CA THR A 70 -4.58 -39.84 -20.38
C THR A 70 -3.34 -40.67 -20.65
#